data_AF-A0A699YGK2-F1
#
_entry.id   AF-A0A699YGK2-F1
#
_cell.length_a   1.000
_cell.length_b   1.000
_cell.length_c   1.000
_cell.angle_alpha   90.00
_cell.angle_beta   90.00
_cell.angle_gamma   90.00
#
_symmetry.space_group_name_H-M   'P 1'
#
loop_
_entity.id
_entity.type
_entity.pdbx_description
1 polymer ?
#
loop_
_entity_poly.entity_id
_entity_poly.type
_entity_poly.pdbx_seq_one_letter_code
_entity_poly.pdbx_strand_id
1 'polypeptide(L)'
;MQDREVLRSLGPGAFEYAYISSMAVAPAVRRRGLAQALLLAAQQQALLWSQHHLLLHVYDDNLPAVKLYLKHGFKQIAADPSW
;
A
#
# COMPACT_ATOMS: atom_id res chain seq x y z
N MET A 1 4.75 -7.03 -12.89
CA MET A 1 6.08 -6.75 -12.30
C MET A 1 6.57 -8.01 -11.58
N GLN A 2 7.86 -8.36 -11.67
CA GLN A 2 8.39 -9.54 -10.96
C GLN A 2 8.73 -9.17 -9.50
N ASP A 3 8.36 -10.00 -8.52
CA ASP A 3 8.62 -9.77 -7.08
C ASP A 3 10.08 -9.43 -6.76
N ARG A 4 11.02 -9.89 -7.58
CA ARG A 4 12.45 -9.59 -7.46
C ARG A 4 12.79 -8.11 -7.67
N GLU A 5 12.11 -7.42 -8.57
CA GLU A 5 12.33 -5.99 -8.82
C GLU A 5 11.79 -5.15 -7.67
N VAL A 6 10.64 -5.56 -7.13
CA VAL A 6 10.04 -4.96 -5.94
C VAL A 6 11.02 -5.05 -4.77
N LEU A 7 11.52 -6.24 -4.45
CA LEU A 7 12.47 -6.43 -3.34
C LEU A 7 13.74 -5.58 -3.49
N ARG A 8 14.28 -5.44 -4.70
CA ARG A 8 15.43 -4.57 -4.96
C ARG A 8 15.15 -3.09 -4.64
N SER A 9 13.93 -2.62 -4.89
CA SER A 9 13.54 -1.24 -4.62
C SER A 9 13.37 -0.92 -3.13
N LEU A 10 13.19 -1.93 -2.29
CA LEU A 10 13.00 -1.78 -0.83
C LEU A 10 14.33 -1.56 -0.07
N GLY A 11 15.45 -1.83 -0.73
CA GLY A 11 16.80 -1.62 -0.19
C GLY A 11 17.51 -2.93 0.20
N PRO A 12 18.80 -2.82 0.58
CA PRO A 12 19.61 -3.99 0.95
C PRO A 12 19.05 -4.67 2.20
N GLY A 13 18.88 -6.00 2.13
CA GLY A 13 18.37 -6.80 3.24
C GLY A 13 16.85 -6.98 3.27
N ALA A 14 16.11 -6.40 2.33
CA ALA A 14 14.69 -6.68 2.17
C ALA A 14 14.48 -8.04 1.48
N PHE A 15 13.91 -9.00 2.21
CA PHE A 15 13.60 -10.34 1.69
C PHE A 15 12.10 -10.65 1.68
N GLU A 16 11.32 -9.87 2.42
CA GLU A 16 9.88 -10.04 2.58
C GLU A 16 9.20 -8.69 2.81
N TYR A 17 7.89 -8.69 2.59
CA TYR A 17 7.02 -7.54 2.81
C TYR A 17 5.60 -8.01 3.06
N ALA A 18 4.83 -7.22 3.83
CA ALA A 18 3.38 -7.36 3.89
C ALA A 18 2.74 -6.71 2.66
N TYR A 19 1.64 -7.27 2.17
CA TYR A 19 0.92 -6.75 1.01
C TYR A 19 -0.57 -6.53 1.32
N ILE A 20 -1.07 -5.32 1.06
CA ILE A 20 -2.51 -5.04 1.10
C ILE A 20 -3.13 -5.49 -0.23
N SER A 21 -3.82 -6.62 -0.20
CA SER A 21 -4.45 -7.20 -1.39
C SER A 21 -5.67 -6.44 -1.87
N SER A 22 -6.50 -5.96 -0.95
CA SER A 22 -7.70 -5.19 -1.27
C SER A 22 -8.11 -4.31 -0.09
N MET A 23 -8.60 -3.12 -0.41
CA MET A 23 -9.18 -2.19 0.55
C MET A 23 -10.34 -1.46 -0.10
N ALA A 24 -11.51 -1.53 0.52
CA ALA A 24 -12.71 -0.90 0.00
C ALA A 24 -13.52 -0.23 1.11
N VAL A 25 -14.13 0.91 0.77
CA VAL A 25 -15.12 1.59 1.61
C VAL A 25 -16.38 1.79 0.78
N ALA A 26 -17.50 1.32 1.30
CA ALA A 26 -18.80 1.45 0.66
C ALA A 26 -19.10 2.93 0.33
N PRO A 27 -19.60 3.26 -0.88
CA PRO A 27 -19.81 4.64 -1.32
C PRO A 27 -20.59 5.52 -0.32
N ALA A 28 -21.64 4.96 0.29
CA ALA A 28 -22.53 5.65 1.23
C ALA A 28 -21.84 6.17 2.51
N VAL A 29 -20.67 5.65 2.87
CA VAL A 29 -19.95 6.00 4.10
C VAL A 29 -18.54 6.55 3.85
N ARG A 30 -18.23 6.92 2.59
CA ARG A 30 -16.95 7.56 2.25
C ARG A 30 -16.82 8.95 2.89
N ARG A 31 -15.60 9.48 2.87
CA ARG A 31 -15.22 10.81 3.42
C ARG A 31 -15.38 10.96 4.94
N ARG A 32 -15.52 9.84 5.66
CA ARG A 32 -15.60 9.77 7.13
C ARG A 32 -14.32 9.23 7.80
N GLY A 33 -13.19 9.22 7.08
CA GLY A 33 -11.92 8.70 7.60
C GLY A 33 -11.76 7.17 7.57
N LEU A 34 -12.77 6.41 7.13
CA LEU A 34 -12.72 4.93 7.16
C LEU A 34 -11.55 4.32 6.38
N ALA A 35 -11.22 4.84 5.20
CA ALA A 35 -10.09 4.33 4.42
C ALA A 35 -8.74 4.56 5.14
N GLN A 36 -8.62 5.68 5.85
CA GLN A 36 -7.46 5.96 6.70
C GLN A 36 -7.42 4.99 7.89
N ALA A 37 -8.55 4.74 8.55
CA ALA A 37 -8.61 3.78 9.65
C ALA A 37 -8.20 2.36 9.21
N LEU A 38 -8.67 1.91 8.05
CA LEU A 38 -8.27 0.63 7.45
C LEU A 38 -6.76 0.59 7.16
N LEU A 39 -6.22 1.64 6.56
CA LEU A 39 -4.79 1.72 6.23
C LEU A 39 -3.90 1.69 7.49
N LEU A 40 -4.28 2.43 8.53
CA LEU A 40 -3.56 2.44 9.81
C LEU A 40 -3.62 1.08 10.50
N ALA A 41 -4.77 0.40 10.46
CA ALA A 41 -4.90 -0.96 10.98
C ALA A 41 -3.99 -1.94 10.22
N ALA A 42 -3.90 -1.82 8.89
CA ALA A 42 -2.99 -2.64 8.10
C ALA A 42 -1.51 -2.37 8.43
N GLN A 43 -1.12 -1.11 8.63
CA GLN A 43 0.23 -0.75 9.09
C GLN A 43 0.54 -1.35 10.47
N GLN A 44 -0.39 -1.24 11.42
CA GLN A 44 -0.22 -1.84 12.74
C GLN A 44 -0.11 -3.36 12.64
N GLN A 45 -0.92 -4.01 11.79
CA GLN A 45 -0.86 -5.45 11.59
C GLN A 45 0.48 -5.89 11.00
N ALA A 46 1.03 -5.15 10.03
CA ALA A 46 2.36 -5.43 9.46
C ALA A 46 3.44 -5.36 10.54
N LEU A 47 3.39 -4.36 11.43
CA LEU A 47 4.32 -4.25 12.56
C LEU A 47 4.21 -5.44 13.53
N LEU A 48 2.99 -5.93 13.79
CA LEU A 48 2.79 -7.13 14.63
C LEU A 48 3.37 -8.40 14.00
N TRP A 49 3.50 -8.44 12.67
CA TRP A 49 4.17 -9.51 11.94
C TRP A 49 5.68 -9.28 11.78
N SER A 50 6.25 -8.27 12.44
CA SER A 50 7.64 -7.87 12.28
C SER A 50 8.02 -7.51 10.83
N GLN A 51 7.05 -7.06 10.04
CA GLN A 51 7.28 -6.65 8.66
C GLN A 51 7.70 -5.19 8.61
N HIS A 52 8.85 -4.93 7.99
CA HIS A 52 9.43 -3.59 7.83
C HIS A 52 8.93 -2.87 6.58
N HIS A 53 8.30 -3.60 5.65
CA HIS A 53 7.81 -3.09 4.38
C HIS A 53 6.34 -3.47 4.19
N LEU A 54 5.53 -2.50 3.76
CA LEU A 54 4.11 -2.67 3.45
C LEU A 54 3.83 -2.11 2.06
N LEU A 55 3.34 -2.96 1.17
CA LEU A 55 3.14 -2.65 -0.24
C LEU A 55 1.68 -2.82 -0.65
N LEU A 56 1.32 -2.16 -1.74
CA LEU A 56 0.02 -2.28 -2.40
C LEU A 56 0.17 -1.83 -3.85
N HIS A 57 -0.78 -2.24 -4.68
CA HIS A 57 -0.97 -1.64 -6.00
C HIS A 57 -2.19 -0.73 -6.01
N VAL A 58 -2.12 0.30 -6.85
CA VAL A 58 -3.20 1.25 -7.07
C VAL A 58 -3.14 1.72 -8.52
N TYR A 59 -4.30 1.82 -9.16
CA TYR A 59 -4.43 2.47 -10.47
C TYR A 59 -4.08 3.97 -10.34
N ASP A 60 -3.38 4.51 -11.33
CA ASP A 60 -2.93 5.90 -11.35
C ASP A 60 -4.11 6.89 -11.38
N ASP A 61 -5.21 6.51 -12.02
CA ASP A 61 -6.46 7.26 -12.08
C ASP A 61 -7.28 7.23 -10.77
N ASN A 62 -6.93 6.36 -9.83
CA ASN A 62 -7.53 6.30 -8.49
C ASN A 62 -6.91 7.36 -7.57
N LEU A 63 -7.03 8.62 -7.99
CA LEU A 63 -6.48 9.78 -7.30
C LEU A 63 -6.84 9.87 -5.81
N PRO A 64 -8.06 9.50 -5.35
CA PRO A 64 -8.36 9.48 -3.92
C PRO A 64 -7.49 8.50 -3.14
N ALA A 65 -7.23 7.30 -3.68
CA ALA A 65 -6.40 6.29 -3.04
C ALA A 65 -4.92 6.68 -3.09
N VAL A 66 -4.42 7.15 -4.24
CA VAL A 66 -3.04 7.66 -4.38
C VAL A 66 -2.76 8.76 -3.35
N LYS A 67 -3.65 9.76 -3.23
CA LYS A 67 -3.51 10.83 -2.23
C LYS A 67 -3.54 10.30 -0.80
N LEU A 68 -4.38 9.30 -0.51
CA LEU A 68 -4.44 8.66 0.80
C LEU A 68 -3.09 8.00 1.14
N TYR A 69 -2.54 7.20 0.23
CA TYR A 69 -1.29 6.48 0.47
C TYR A 69 -0.09 7.43 0.62
N LEU A 70 0.05 8.41 -0.28
CA LEU A 70 1.11 9.42 -0.20
C LEU A 70 1.06 10.20 1.13
N LYS A 71 -0.14 10.57 1.59
CA LYS A 71 -0.33 11.23 2.90
C LYS A 71 0.15 10.38 4.08
N HIS A 72 0.16 9.05 3.95
CA HIS A 72 0.56 8.10 4.99
C HIS A 72 1.98 7.54 4.78
N GLY A 73 2.81 8.23 4.00
CA GLY A 73 4.23 7.93 3.87
C GLY A 73 4.57 6.88 2.81
N PHE A 74 3.59 6.37 2.06
CA PHE A 74 3.87 5.53 0.91
C PHE A 74 4.56 6.33 -0.19
N LYS A 75 5.40 5.64 -0.97
CA LYS A 75 6.10 6.19 -2.13
C LYS A 75 5.88 5.27 -3.31
N GLN A 76 5.83 5.83 -4.52
CA GLN A 76 5.83 5.03 -5.73
C GLN A 76 7.22 4.43 -5.92
N ILE A 77 7.28 3.11 -6.01
CA ILE A 77 8.53 2.35 -6.22
C ILE A 77 8.60 1.74 -7.62
N ALA A 78 7.45 1.61 -8.29
CA ALA A 78 7.33 1.10 -9.65
C ALA A 78 6.02 1.53 -10.31
N ALA A 79 5.96 1.36 -11.62
CA ALA A 79 4.74 1.37 -12.41
C ALA A 79 4.69 0.04 -13.18
N ASP A 80 3.54 -0.63 -13.17
CA ASP A 80 3.33 -1.79 -14.02
C ASP A 80 2.55 -1.36 -15.27
N PRO A 81 3.18 -1.30 -16.45
CA PRO A 81 2.51 -0.90 -17.69
C PRO A 81 1.52 -1.97 -18.20
N SER A 82 1.43 -3.13 -17.54
CA SER A 82 0.54 -4.23 -17.91
C SER A 82 -0.83 -4.18 -17.21
N TRP A 83 -1.07 -3.17 -16.38
CA TRP A 83 -2.33 -2.94 -15.64
C TRP A 83 -3.04 -1.67 -16.08
#